data_AF-A0A0C2J9R5-F1
#
_entry.id   AF-A0A0C2J9R5-F1
#
_cell.length_a   1.000
_cell.length_b   1.000
_cell.length_c   1.000
_cell.angle_alpha   90.00
_cell.angle_beta   90.00
_cell.angle_gamma   90.00
#
_symmetry.space_group_name_H-M   'P 1'
#
loop_
_entity.id
_entity.type
_entity.pdbx_description
1 polymer ?
#
loop_
_entity_poly.entity_id
_entity_poly.type
_entity_poly.pdbx_seq_one_letter_code
_entity_poly.pdbx_strand_id
1 'polypeptide(L)'
;MFSILSMGHARGKASRKDKMVIHDRHDDEEEEKEVPEEEVTPTTTTTTTAATTPIPRLATHHNPPKSKKENRVSKQIHALKSILDSIRSWNTTGHEEMSWWLQFLNRSCEPYSHLYSIGSSVQNRELWVIALSDHPEIHEIGEPEVKIIGNIHGNENVGREVILHMVDHICANIDSDPDLRAIVENIRIHFLPSLNPDGIFDLLFRL
;
A
#
# COMPACT_ATOMS: atom_id res chain seq x y z
N MET A 1 49.81 -38.56 -30.35
CA MET A 1 49.26 -39.92 -30.59
C MET A 1 48.06 -40.11 -29.68
N PHE A 2 46.92 -40.46 -30.30
CA PHE A 2 45.64 -40.96 -29.76
C PHE A 2 44.69 -40.05 -28.96
N SER A 3 43.61 -39.65 -29.65
CA SER A 3 42.26 -39.29 -29.18
C SER A 3 41.44 -40.51 -28.75
N ILE A 4 40.46 -40.31 -27.86
CA ILE A 4 39.05 -40.79 -27.90
C ILE A 4 38.30 -40.15 -26.71
N LEU A 5 37.46 -39.11 -26.88
CA LEU A 5 36.01 -39.12 -27.17
C LEU A 5 35.21 -40.30 -26.57
N SER A 6 34.30 -40.00 -25.64
CA SER A 6 33.06 -40.76 -25.45
C SER A 6 31.90 -39.82 -25.12
N MET A 7 30.97 -39.72 -26.06
CA MET A 7 29.64 -39.15 -25.90
C MET A 7 28.74 -40.15 -25.17
N GLY A 8 27.89 -39.64 -24.28
CA GLY A 8 26.76 -40.37 -23.70
C GLY A 8 25.57 -39.44 -23.55
N HIS A 9 24.79 -39.30 -24.63
CA HIS A 9 23.44 -38.75 -24.62
C HIS A 9 22.47 -39.78 -24.02
N ALA A 10 21.49 -39.36 -23.20
CA ALA A 10 20.06 -39.56 -23.47
C ALA A 10 19.15 -39.26 -22.26
N ARG A 11 18.07 -38.52 -22.57
CA ARG A 11 16.71 -38.54 -21.98
C ARG A 11 16.61 -38.04 -20.53
N GLY A 12 16.02 -36.87 -20.24
CA GLY A 12 14.79 -36.31 -20.79
C GLY A 12 13.60 -36.89 -20.03
N LYS A 13 13.00 -36.09 -19.15
CA LYS A 13 11.57 -36.11 -18.80
C LYS A 13 11.20 -34.76 -18.20
N ALA A 14 10.47 -34.01 -19.02
CA ALA A 14 9.74 -32.82 -18.63
C ALA A 14 8.75 -33.19 -17.51
N SER A 15 8.79 -32.48 -16.38
CA SER A 15 7.71 -32.52 -15.41
C SER A 15 6.65 -31.51 -15.84
N ARG A 16 5.51 -32.09 -16.23
CA ARG A 16 4.29 -31.47 -16.70
C ARG A 16 3.80 -30.46 -15.65
N LYS A 17 3.74 -29.18 -16.03
CA LYS A 17 2.92 -28.20 -15.31
C LYS A 17 1.48 -28.53 -15.62
N ASP A 18 0.80 -29.20 -14.69
CA ASP A 18 -0.63 -29.39 -14.77
C ASP A 18 -1.30 -28.01 -14.66
N LYS A 19 -1.82 -27.54 -15.80
CA LYS A 19 -2.72 -26.41 -15.88
C LYS A 19 -4.00 -26.80 -15.16
N MET A 20 -4.30 -26.14 -14.05
CA MET A 20 -5.63 -26.13 -13.47
C MET A 20 -6.56 -25.42 -14.46
N VAL A 21 -7.30 -26.21 -15.24
CA VAL A 21 -8.41 -25.75 -16.07
C VAL A 21 -9.62 -25.68 -15.16
N ILE A 22 -10.01 -24.47 -14.78
CA ILE A 22 -11.31 -24.23 -14.14
C ILE A 22 -12.36 -24.35 -15.23
N HIS A 23 -13.30 -25.27 -15.03
CA HIS A 23 -14.46 -25.43 -15.89
C HIS A 23 -15.33 -24.18 -15.79
N ASP A 24 -15.54 -23.52 -16.93
CA ASP A 24 -16.61 -22.54 -17.12
C ASP A 24 -17.95 -23.21 -16.81
N ARG A 25 -18.63 -22.73 -15.78
CA ARG A 25 -20.07 -22.87 -15.65
C ARG A 25 -20.69 -21.60 -16.22
N HIS A 26 -21.21 -21.73 -17.43
CA HIS A 26 -22.39 -20.97 -17.84
C HIS A 26 -23.49 -21.24 -16.82
N ASP A 27 -24.12 -20.18 -16.32
CA ASP A 27 -25.55 -20.13 -16.00
C ASP A 27 -25.94 -18.64 -15.90
N ASP A 28 -26.70 -18.24 -16.91
CA ASP A 28 -27.84 -17.30 -16.89
C ASP A 28 -27.61 -15.80 -16.65
N GLU A 29 -27.59 -15.10 -17.79
CA GLU A 29 -27.90 -13.67 -17.95
C GLU A 29 -29.37 -13.43 -17.57
N GLU A 30 -29.64 -12.68 -16.49
CA GLU A 30 -30.96 -12.09 -16.26
C GLU A 30 -31.04 -10.72 -16.95
N GLU A 31 -31.87 -10.70 -17.98
CA GLU A 31 -32.21 -9.61 -18.87
C GLU A 31 -33.16 -8.62 -18.14
N GLU A 32 -32.65 -7.49 -17.64
CA GLU A 32 -33.51 -6.38 -17.19
C GLU A 32 -34.07 -5.62 -18.40
N LYS A 33 -35.39 -5.73 -18.58
CA LYS A 33 -36.16 -5.11 -19.66
C LYS A 33 -36.33 -3.60 -19.44
N GLU A 34 -35.93 -2.83 -20.44
CA GLU A 34 -36.32 -1.42 -20.62
C GLU A 34 -37.84 -1.28 -20.74
N VAL A 35 -38.40 -0.26 -20.07
CA VAL A 35 -39.79 0.19 -20.26
C VAL A 35 -39.76 1.60 -20.88
N PRO A 36 -40.55 1.90 -21.92
CA PRO A 36 -40.35 3.07 -22.75
C PRO A 36 -41.00 4.36 -22.23
N GLU A 37 -40.47 5.45 -22.77
CA GLU A 37 -40.77 6.86 -22.59
C GLU A 37 -42.24 7.24 -22.89
N GLU A 38 -42.77 8.22 -22.15
CA GLU A 38 -44.03 8.90 -22.50
C GLU A 38 -43.74 10.36 -22.89
N GLU A 39 -44.01 10.66 -24.16
CA GLU A 39 -43.89 11.94 -24.84
C GLU A 39 -45.18 12.76 -24.63
N VAL A 40 -45.08 13.98 -24.08
CA VAL A 40 -46.17 14.97 -24.15
C VAL A 40 -45.60 16.37 -24.38
N THR A 41 -45.84 16.91 -25.58
CA THR A 41 -45.88 18.35 -25.87
C THR A 41 -47.06 18.59 -26.84
N PRO A 42 -47.50 19.84 -27.18
CA PRO A 42 -47.02 21.17 -26.76
C PRO A 42 -48.14 22.15 -26.35
N THR A 43 -47.81 23.31 -25.78
CA THR A 43 -48.52 24.58 -26.06
C THR A 43 -47.60 25.78 -25.88
N THR A 44 -47.45 26.54 -26.98
CA THR A 44 -46.70 27.80 -27.15
C THR A 44 -47.50 29.00 -26.63
N THR A 45 -46.85 30.07 -26.12
CA THR A 45 -47.17 31.51 -26.40
C THR A 45 -46.11 32.48 -25.83
N THR A 46 -45.25 32.98 -26.74
CA THR A 46 -44.67 34.33 -26.96
C THR A 46 -44.20 35.33 -25.86
N THR A 47 -42.92 35.73 -26.04
CA THR A 47 -42.36 37.11 -26.24
C THR A 47 -42.16 38.08 -25.06
N THR A 48 -40.90 38.54 -24.86
CA THR A 48 -40.45 39.94 -25.14
C THR A 48 -38.91 40.13 -24.95
N THR A 49 -38.37 40.95 -25.86
CA THR A 49 -37.02 41.43 -26.22
C THR A 49 -36.10 42.05 -25.15
N ALA A 50 -34.76 41.97 -25.35
CA ALA A 50 -33.90 43.12 -25.76
C ALA A 50 -32.40 42.73 -25.88
N ALA A 51 -31.70 43.39 -26.82
CA ALA A 51 -30.33 43.13 -27.29
C ALA A 51 -29.24 43.94 -26.55
N THR A 52 -27.93 43.60 -26.76
CA THR A 52 -26.91 44.47 -27.41
C THR A 52 -25.44 44.18 -26.99
N THR A 53 -24.58 43.97 -28.02
CA THR A 53 -23.10 44.15 -28.18
C THR A 53 -22.01 43.20 -27.59
N PRO A 54 -20.93 42.90 -28.36
CA PRO A 54 -19.74 42.15 -27.91
C PRO A 54 -18.37 42.90 -27.97
N ILE A 55 -17.32 42.24 -27.42
CA ILE A 55 -15.82 42.36 -27.61
C ILE A 55 -15.05 43.11 -26.47
N PRO A 56 -13.77 42.80 -26.05
CA PRO A 56 -12.74 41.86 -26.56
C PRO A 56 -12.03 40.91 -25.54
N ARG A 57 -11.27 39.93 -26.08
CA ARG A 57 -10.19 39.13 -25.43
C ARG A 57 -8.93 39.96 -25.19
N LEU A 58 -8.29 39.82 -24.02
CA LEU A 58 -6.85 39.54 -23.84
C LEU A 58 -6.52 39.30 -22.34
N ALA A 59 -6.08 38.10 -21.97
CA ALA A 59 -5.28 37.88 -20.76
C ALA A 59 -4.34 36.69 -20.99
N THR A 60 -3.05 36.94 -20.80
CA THR A 60 -1.94 36.01 -21.01
C THR A 60 -1.84 35.02 -19.84
N HIS A 61 -1.68 33.74 -20.16
CA HIS A 61 -1.50 32.67 -19.19
C HIS A 61 -0.03 32.64 -18.71
N HIS A 62 0.28 33.33 -17.61
CA HIS A 62 1.53 33.11 -16.88
C HIS A 62 1.27 32.11 -15.76
N ASN A 63 1.81 30.89 -15.90
CA ASN A 63 1.93 29.98 -14.76
C ASN A 63 3.08 30.47 -13.86
N PRO A 64 2.87 30.71 -12.55
CA PRO A 64 3.98 30.94 -11.64
C PRO A 64 4.77 29.63 -11.41
N PRO A 65 6.09 29.72 -11.16
CA PRO A 65 6.96 28.55 -11.09
C PRO A 65 6.74 27.73 -9.80
N LYS A 66 6.85 26.41 -9.95
CA LYS A 66 6.89 25.43 -8.86
C LYS A 66 8.08 25.73 -7.95
N SER A 67 7.84 26.09 -6.69
CA SER A 67 8.84 25.90 -5.64
C SER A 67 8.14 25.55 -4.33
N LYS A 68 8.16 24.26 -3.97
CA LYS A 68 7.82 23.83 -2.61
C LYS A 68 9.12 23.65 -1.84
N LYS A 69 9.70 24.75 -1.35
CA LYS A 69 10.60 24.67 -0.20
C LYS A 69 9.73 24.55 1.03
N GLU A 70 9.57 23.32 1.49
CA GLU A 70 8.81 23.01 2.69
C GLU A 70 9.46 23.72 3.89
N ASN A 71 8.67 24.56 4.57
CA ASN A 71 9.22 25.49 5.56
C ASN A 71 9.29 24.83 6.96
N ARG A 72 10.03 25.47 7.88
CA ARG A 72 10.26 24.93 9.24
C ARG A 72 8.95 24.70 10.01
N VAL A 73 7.94 25.54 9.75
CA VAL A 73 6.61 25.42 10.35
C VAL A 73 5.88 24.19 9.77
N SER A 74 5.99 23.92 8.47
CA SER A 74 5.48 22.70 7.85
C SER A 74 6.10 21.44 8.47
N LYS A 75 7.42 21.42 8.69
CA LYS A 75 8.09 20.30 9.37
C LYS A 75 7.61 20.09 10.80
N GLN A 76 7.44 21.18 11.55
CA GLN A 76 6.92 21.13 12.92
C GLN A 76 5.45 20.70 12.97
N ILE A 77 4.63 21.16 12.03
CA ILE A 77 3.23 20.71 11.88
C ILE A 77 3.18 19.23 11.51
N HIS A 78 4.07 18.74 10.64
CA HIS A 78 4.15 17.32 10.31
C HIS A 78 4.61 16.46 11.49
N ALA A 79 5.62 16.91 12.25
CA ALA A 79 6.06 16.24 13.47
C ALA A 79 4.96 16.22 14.54
N LEU A 80 4.25 17.34 14.74
CA LEU A 80 3.14 17.42 15.67
C LEU A 80 1.95 16.58 15.21
N LYS A 81 1.67 16.51 13.91
CA LYS A 81 0.65 15.59 13.36
C LYS A 81 1.05 14.14 13.59
N SER A 82 2.29 13.76 13.28
CA SER A 82 2.82 12.41 13.57
C SER A 82 2.70 12.05 15.06
N ILE A 83 3.02 12.99 15.96
CA ILE A 83 2.83 12.80 17.41
C ILE A 83 1.35 12.70 17.76
N LEU A 84 0.49 13.55 17.19
CA LEU A 84 -0.95 13.51 17.42
C LEU A 84 -1.60 12.25 16.86
N ASP A 85 -1.11 11.71 15.74
CA ASP A 85 -1.57 10.49 15.10
C ASP A 85 -1.10 9.26 15.92
N SER A 86 0.14 9.29 16.43
CA SER A 86 0.65 8.33 17.43
C SER A 86 -0.15 8.36 18.74
N ILE A 87 -0.62 9.55 19.15
CA ILE A 87 -1.47 9.74 20.34
C ILE A 87 -2.93 9.36 20.07
N ARG A 88 -3.40 9.33 18.82
CA ARG A 88 -4.80 9.08 18.47
C ARG A 88 -5.12 7.58 18.42
N SER A 89 -5.06 6.98 19.60
CA SER A 89 -6.01 6.00 20.15
C SER A 89 -6.85 5.19 19.16
N TRP A 90 -6.48 3.92 18.97
CA TRP A 90 -7.38 2.76 18.73
C TRP A 90 -8.41 2.84 17.60
N ASN A 91 -8.25 3.74 16.62
CA ASN A 91 -9.03 3.63 15.39
C ASN A 91 -8.24 2.80 14.38
N THR A 92 -8.91 1.88 13.68
CA THR A 92 -8.24 1.08 12.64
C THR A 92 -7.64 2.04 11.60
N THR A 93 -6.31 2.05 11.49
CA THR A 93 -5.60 2.92 10.57
C THR A 93 -6.04 2.61 9.13
N GLY A 94 -6.22 3.60 8.26
CA GLY A 94 -6.45 3.32 6.83
C GLY A 94 -5.23 2.65 6.19
N HIS A 95 -5.35 1.98 5.03
CA HIS A 95 -4.14 1.45 4.34
C HIS A 95 -3.17 2.58 3.97
N GLU A 96 -3.70 3.71 3.50
CA GLU A 96 -2.91 4.89 3.14
C GLU A 96 -2.18 5.49 4.35
N GLU A 97 -2.87 5.60 5.47
CA GLU A 97 -2.32 6.14 6.71
C GLU A 97 -1.22 5.22 7.27
N MET A 98 -1.43 3.90 7.25
CA MET A 98 -0.40 2.93 7.62
C MET A 98 0.80 3.01 6.68
N SER A 99 0.56 3.13 5.38
CA SER A 99 1.63 3.29 4.38
C SER A 99 2.47 4.53 4.69
N TRP A 100 1.80 5.65 4.99
CA TRP A 100 2.47 6.88 5.38
C TRP A 100 3.26 6.71 6.69
N TRP A 101 2.67 6.04 7.69
CA TRP A 101 3.32 5.79 8.97
C TRP A 101 4.59 4.95 8.84
N LEU A 102 4.53 3.86 8.07
CA LEU A 102 5.70 3.02 7.79
C LEU A 102 6.80 3.78 7.05
N GLN A 103 6.44 4.63 6.09
CA GLN A 103 7.40 5.51 5.42
C GLN A 103 8.01 6.53 6.36
N PHE A 104 7.24 7.05 7.32
CA PHE A 104 7.73 7.93 8.37
C PHE A 104 8.72 7.20 9.28
N LEU A 105 8.33 6.04 9.82
CA LEU A 105 9.19 5.21 10.67
C LEU A 105 10.50 4.85 9.97
N ASN A 106 10.45 4.45 8.70
CA ASN A 106 11.65 4.12 7.94
C ASN A 106 12.66 5.27 7.87
N ARG A 107 12.20 6.52 7.76
CA ARG A 107 13.09 7.70 7.73
C ARG A 107 13.58 8.09 9.13
N SER A 108 12.72 7.94 10.13
CA SER A 108 13.02 8.31 11.51
C SER A 108 13.95 7.30 12.21
N CYS A 109 13.96 6.06 11.72
CA CYS A 109 14.67 4.92 12.29
C CYS A 109 15.90 4.52 11.45
N GLU A 110 16.44 5.42 10.63
CA GLU A 110 17.73 5.22 9.99
C GLU A 110 18.85 5.21 11.06
N PRO A 111 19.90 4.38 10.94
CA PRO A 111 20.16 3.45 9.83
C PRO A 111 19.52 2.05 10.01
N TYR A 112 18.70 1.84 11.03
CA TYR A 112 18.24 0.51 11.47
C TYR A 112 17.05 -0.07 10.70
N SER A 113 16.50 0.65 9.71
CA SER A 113 15.24 0.25 9.07
C SER A 113 15.31 0.25 7.55
N HIS A 114 14.58 -0.69 6.95
CA HIS A 114 14.39 -0.79 5.51
C HIS A 114 12.96 -1.19 5.17
N LEU A 115 12.24 -0.30 4.50
CA LEU A 115 10.86 -0.46 4.05
C LEU A 115 10.83 -0.90 2.59
N TYR A 116 10.13 -2.00 2.33
CA TYR A 116 9.93 -2.54 1.00
C TYR A 116 8.54 -3.15 0.86
N SER A 117 8.12 -3.38 -0.38
CA SER A 117 6.89 -4.11 -0.70
C SER A 117 7.22 -5.51 -1.18
N ILE A 118 6.40 -6.49 -0.78
CA ILE A 118 6.47 -7.87 -1.30
C ILE A 118 5.47 -8.15 -2.43
N GLY A 119 4.75 -7.12 -2.88
CA GLY A 119 3.73 -7.20 -3.92
C GLY A 119 2.50 -6.37 -3.59
N SER A 120 1.41 -6.60 -4.32
CA SER A 120 0.16 -5.87 -4.14
C SER A 120 -1.01 -6.82 -3.92
N SER A 121 -2.02 -6.35 -3.20
CA SER A 121 -3.29 -7.04 -3.00
C SER A 121 -4.14 -7.10 -4.28
N VAL A 122 -5.32 -7.73 -4.21
CA VAL A 122 -6.27 -7.80 -5.34
C VAL A 122 -6.74 -6.40 -5.73
N GLN A 123 -6.97 -5.54 -4.75
CA GLN A 123 -7.33 -4.13 -4.96
C GLN A 123 -6.11 -3.21 -5.12
N ASN A 124 -4.96 -3.76 -5.52
CA ASN A 124 -3.73 -3.03 -5.82
C ASN A 124 -3.19 -2.19 -4.64
N ARG A 125 -3.28 -2.72 -3.42
CA ARG A 125 -2.66 -2.14 -2.22
C ARG A 125 -1.34 -2.81 -1.91
N GLU A 126 -0.29 -2.02 -1.69
CA GLU A 126 1.05 -2.52 -1.36
C GLU A 126 1.05 -3.38 -0.10
N LEU A 127 1.74 -4.52 -0.16
CA LEU A 127 2.01 -5.37 1.00
C LEU A 127 3.34 -4.94 1.63
N TRP A 128 3.25 -3.94 2.50
CA TRP A 128 4.42 -3.34 3.14
C TRP A 128 5.07 -4.27 4.16
N VAL A 129 6.40 -4.31 4.10
CA VAL A 129 7.26 -4.91 5.12
C VAL A 129 8.32 -3.89 5.53
N ILE A 130 8.47 -3.67 6.84
CA ILE A 130 9.60 -2.92 7.39
C ILE A 130 10.53 -3.91 8.09
N ALA A 131 11.79 -3.97 7.67
CA ALA A 131 12.84 -4.75 8.32
C ALA A 131 13.58 -3.87 9.32
N LEU A 132 13.88 -4.40 10.51
CA LEU A 132 14.78 -3.81 11.49
C LEU A 132 16.02 -4.70 11.69
N SER A 133 17.21 -4.13 11.55
CA SER A 133 18.54 -4.72 11.80
C SER A 133 19.60 -3.61 11.77
N ASP A 134 20.83 -3.84 12.22
CA ASP A 134 21.97 -2.95 11.96
C ASP A 134 22.38 -2.94 10.48
N HIS A 135 22.05 -3.98 9.71
CA HIS A 135 22.17 -4.03 8.25
C HIS A 135 20.83 -4.41 7.58
N PRO A 136 19.81 -3.54 7.61
CA PRO A 136 18.42 -3.91 7.32
C PRO A 136 18.14 -4.27 5.87
N GLU A 137 19.05 -3.97 4.94
CA GLU A 137 18.92 -4.28 3.51
C GLU A 137 19.47 -5.66 3.11
N ILE A 138 20.44 -6.20 3.85
CA ILE A 138 21.20 -7.39 3.45
C ILE A 138 21.02 -8.53 4.46
N HIS A 139 21.29 -9.75 4.01
CA HIS A 139 21.37 -10.90 4.90
C HIS A 139 22.80 -11.10 5.38
N GLU A 140 23.01 -11.25 6.68
CA GLU A 140 24.31 -11.52 7.28
C GLU A 140 24.44 -12.99 7.69
N ILE A 141 25.57 -13.61 7.35
CA ILE A 141 25.80 -15.04 7.64
C ILE A 141 25.86 -15.24 9.16
N GLY A 142 24.93 -16.03 9.68
CA GLY A 142 24.84 -16.35 11.12
C GLY A 142 23.87 -15.46 11.89
N GLU A 143 23.37 -14.39 11.27
CA GLU A 143 22.27 -13.58 11.80
C GLU A 143 20.92 -14.29 11.52
N PRO A 144 20.10 -14.58 12.52
CA PRO A 144 18.77 -15.16 12.32
C PRO A 144 17.81 -14.16 11.67
N GLU A 145 16.95 -14.64 10.76
CA GLU A 145 15.84 -13.86 10.21
C GLU A 145 14.50 -14.27 10.83
N VAL A 146 13.77 -13.30 11.37
CA VAL A 146 12.45 -13.49 11.98
C VAL A 146 11.41 -12.69 11.21
N LYS A 147 10.21 -13.24 11.07
CA LYS A 147 9.06 -12.52 10.48
C LYS A 147 7.87 -12.49 11.42
N ILE A 148 7.26 -11.32 11.54
CA ILE A 148 6.03 -11.10 12.31
C ILE A 148 4.98 -10.56 11.35
N ILE A 149 3.88 -11.30 11.20
CA ILE A 149 2.83 -11.04 10.22
C ILE A 149 1.51 -10.84 10.94
N GLY A 150 0.83 -9.73 10.64
CA GLY A 150 -0.48 -9.38 11.19
C GLY A 150 -1.58 -9.35 10.13
N ASN A 151 -2.83 -9.34 10.64
CA ASN A 151 -4.03 -9.01 9.86
C ASN A 151 -4.14 -9.83 8.55
N ILE A 152 -4.02 -11.16 8.70
CA ILE A 152 -4.28 -12.14 7.65
C ILE A 152 -5.78 -12.21 7.36
N HIS A 153 -6.59 -12.21 8.43
CA HIS A 153 -8.02 -11.93 8.33
C HIS A 153 -8.20 -10.42 8.46
N GLY A 154 -8.80 -9.78 7.45
CA GLY A 154 -8.91 -8.33 7.38
C GLY A 154 -9.72 -7.70 8.51
N ASN A 155 -10.63 -8.43 9.15
CA ASN A 155 -11.39 -7.98 10.31
C ASN A 155 -10.66 -8.19 11.66
N GLU A 156 -9.48 -8.80 11.67
CA GLU A 156 -8.66 -9.04 12.87
C GLU A 156 -7.53 -7.99 12.96
N ASN A 157 -7.90 -6.74 13.17
CA ASN A 157 -6.97 -5.59 13.07
C ASN A 157 -6.00 -5.44 14.24
N VAL A 158 -6.24 -6.11 15.38
CA VAL A 158 -5.39 -5.97 16.57
C VAL A 158 -3.93 -6.31 16.26
N GLY A 159 -3.67 -7.38 15.51
CA GLY A 159 -2.31 -7.78 15.15
C GLY A 159 -1.56 -6.73 14.32
N ARG A 160 -2.27 -6.00 13.46
CA ARG A 160 -1.70 -4.92 12.67
C ARG A 160 -1.24 -3.76 13.55
N GLU A 161 -2.13 -3.27 14.43
CA GLU A 161 -1.82 -2.14 15.30
C GLU A 161 -0.71 -2.49 16.30
N VAL A 162 -0.72 -3.71 16.84
CA VAL A 162 0.37 -4.21 17.71
C VAL A 162 1.71 -4.17 16.99
N ILE A 163 1.76 -4.58 15.71
CA ILE A 163 3.00 -4.53 14.93
C ILE A 163 3.44 -3.08 14.69
N LEU A 164 2.53 -2.17 14.31
CA LEU A 164 2.88 -0.77 14.08
C LEU A 164 3.45 -0.10 15.33
N HIS A 165 2.82 -0.34 16.49
CA HIS A 165 3.31 0.16 17.77
C HIS A 165 4.63 -0.49 18.19
N MET A 166 4.82 -1.78 17.91
CA MET A 166 6.07 -2.47 18.22
C MET A 166 7.25 -1.88 17.42
N VAL A 167 7.07 -1.61 16.13
CA VAL A 167 8.10 -0.96 15.31
C VAL A 167 8.41 0.44 15.82
N ASP A 168 7.38 1.25 16.08
CA ASP A 168 7.54 2.60 16.65
C ASP A 168 8.28 2.57 17.99
N HIS A 169 7.90 1.64 18.88
CA HIS A 169 8.55 1.48 20.17
C HIS A 169 10.02 1.09 20.05
N ILE A 170 10.38 0.13 19.19
CA ILE A 170 11.77 -0.26 18.97
C ILE A 170 12.57 0.95 18.46
N CYS A 171 12.07 1.60 17.42
CA CYS A 171 12.74 2.75 16.80
C CYS A 171 12.94 3.93 17.76
N ALA A 172 11.96 4.21 18.62
CA ALA A 172 12.05 5.31 19.58
C ALA A 172 13.03 5.04 20.73
N ASN A 173 13.37 3.78 21.02
CA ASN A 173 14.10 3.39 22.23
C ASN A 173 15.44 2.69 21.96
N ILE A 174 15.79 2.38 20.71
CA ILE A 174 17.00 1.62 20.35
C ILE A 174 18.33 2.25 20.84
N ASP A 175 18.38 3.57 21.00
CA ASP A 175 19.58 4.27 21.51
C ASP A 175 19.66 4.28 23.04
N SER A 176 18.53 4.13 23.73
CA SER A 176 18.44 4.22 25.19
C SER A 176 18.29 2.87 25.89
N ASP A 177 17.77 1.87 25.18
CA ASP A 177 17.52 0.54 25.70
C ASP A 177 18.54 -0.46 25.13
N PRO A 178 19.48 -0.96 25.96
CA PRO A 178 20.52 -1.88 25.50
C PRO A 178 19.98 -3.25 25.07
N ASP A 179 18.81 -3.68 25.56
CA ASP A 179 18.22 -4.96 25.18
C ASP A 179 17.61 -4.86 23.77
N LEU A 180 16.91 -3.75 23.46
CA LEU A 180 16.41 -3.47 22.12
C LEU A 180 17.55 -3.29 21.11
N ARG A 181 18.61 -2.61 21.52
CA ARG A 181 19.85 -2.48 20.75
C ARG A 181 20.43 -3.86 20.40
N ALA A 182 20.60 -4.72 21.40
CA ALA A 182 21.14 -6.05 21.21
C ALA A 182 20.25 -6.91 20.30
N ILE A 183 18.93 -6.77 20.37
CA ILE A 183 18.02 -7.47 19.46
C ILE A 183 18.27 -7.06 18.00
N VAL A 184 18.31 -5.75 17.73
CA VAL A 184 18.45 -5.23 16.35
C VAL A 184 19.85 -5.49 15.77
N GLU A 185 20.90 -5.56 16.60
CA GLU A 185 22.27 -5.87 16.14
C GLU A 185 22.54 -7.37 15.93
N ASN A 186 21.63 -8.26 16.35
CA ASN A 186 21.86 -9.71 16.30
C ASN A 186 20.75 -10.49 15.58
N ILE A 187 19.64 -9.84 15.22
CA ILE A 187 18.49 -10.46 14.58
C ILE A 187 17.89 -9.48 13.59
N ARG A 188 17.68 -9.94 12.35
CA ARG A 188 16.92 -9.20 11.35
C ARG A 188 15.44 -9.55 11.42
N ILE A 189 14.63 -8.59 11.84
CA ILE A 189 13.18 -8.78 12.05
C ILE A 189 12.39 -8.08 10.96
N HIS A 190 11.57 -8.86 10.24
CA HIS A 190 10.69 -8.38 9.17
C HIS A 190 9.25 -8.27 9.68
N PHE A 191 8.73 -7.06 9.75
CA PHE A 191 7.38 -6.77 10.21
C PHE A 191 6.44 -6.51 9.02
N LEU A 192 5.42 -7.35 8.87
CA LEU A 192 4.35 -7.20 7.88
C LEU A 192 3.04 -6.90 8.62
N PRO A 193 2.62 -5.63 8.77
CA PRO A 193 1.46 -5.28 9.59
C PRO A 193 0.13 -5.82 9.05
N SER A 194 -0.06 -5.85 7.72
CA SER A 194 -1.29 -6.31 7.08
C SER A 194 -1.03 -7.16 5.85
N LEU A 195 -1.31 -8.46 5.96
CA LEU A 195 -1.26 -9.38 4.81
C LEU A 195 -2.53 -9.30 3.96
N ASN A 196 -3.64 -8.88 4.57
CA ASN A 196 -4.92 -8.68 3.89
C ASN A 196 -5.39 -7.23 4.05
N PRO A 197 -4.75 -6.27 3.38
CA PRO A 197 -5.19 -4.88 3.39
C PRO A 197 -6.56 -4.72 2.69
N ASP A 198 -7.02 -5.74 1.96
CA ASP A 198 -8.30 -5.74 1.26
C ASP A 198 -9.50 -5.89 2.20
N GLY A 199 -9.37 -6.72 3.23
CA GLY A 199 -10.47 -7.09 4.12
C GLY A 199 -10.73 -6.17 5.33
N ILE A 200 -9.97 -5.09 5.52
CA ILE A 200 -10.12 -4.17 6.67
C ILE A 200 -11.51 -3.53 6.77
N PHE A 201 -12.18 -3.31 5.63
CA PHE A 201 -13.49 -2.64 5.55
C PHE A 201 -14.64 -3.57 5.14
N ASP A 202 -14.41 -4.88 5.04
CA ASP A 202 -15.43 -5.84 4.58
C ASP A 202 -16.57 -6.08 5.61
N LEU A 203 -16.55 -5.35 6.72
CA LEU A 203 -17.62 -5.31 7.73
C LEU A 203 -18.85 -4.50 7.30
N LEU A 204 -18.83 -3.81 6.16
CA LEU A 204 -19.93 -2.94 5.72
C LEU A 204 -21.00 -3.62 4.82
N PHE A 205 -20.88 -4.92 4.51
CA PHE A 205 -21.86 -5.63 3.66
C PHE A 205 -22.39 -6.97 4.23
N ARG A 206 -22.32 -7.19 5.55
CA ARG A 206 -22.90 -8.39 6.19
C ARG A 206 -23.85 -8.11 7.35
N LEU A 207 -24.80 -7.19 7.16
CA LEU A 207 -26.02 -7.10 7.97
C LEU A 207 -27.22 -6.81 7.09
#